data_AF-A0A6A0ANE2-F1
#
_entry.id   AF-A0A6A0ANE2-F1
#
_cell.length_a   1.000
_cell.length_b   1.000
_cell.length_c   1.000
_cell.angle_alpha   90.00
_cell.angle_beta   90.00
_cell.angle_gamma   90.00
#
_symmetry.space_group_name_H-M   'P 1'
#
loop_
_entity.id
_entity.type
_entity.pdbx_description
1 polymer ?
#
loop_
_entity_poly.entity_id
_entity_poly.type
_entity_poly.pdbx_seq_one_letter_code
_entity_poly.pdbx_strand_id
1 'polypeptide(L)'
;MNVRTFRLVAAAAALAVVAPALMPGAAHADNGDGKPGCAHGEICFWYSAGDTYQKQFWYTANHGGNNFMYYDQYSYRVSSKPVQDNALQVTNRDTRCRIRVGNYSGGLWTWREFPNDNARYHLGDINNRNDRHERLC
;
A
#
# COMPACT_ATOMS: atom_id res chain seq x y z
N MET A 1 -74.78 -19.96 4.47
CA MET A 1 -73.87 -18.83 4.15
C MET A 1 -73.03 -18.55 5.37
N ASN A 2 -71.73 -18.82 5.34
CA ASN A 2 -70.67 -17.84 5.59
C ASN A 2 -69.31 -18.52 5.61
N VAL A 3 -68.47 -18.01 4.73
CA VAL A 3 -67.13 -18.49 4.39
C VAL A 3 -66.13 -17.51 5.01
N ARG A 4 -64.93 -18.04 5.27
CA ARG A 4 -63.62 -17.35 5.34
C ARG A 4 -63.16 -16.86 6.72
N THR A 5 -62.50 -17.79 7.39
CA THR A 5 -61.22 -17.56 8.08
C THR A 5 -60.21 -16.92 7.12
N PHE A 6 -59.64 -15.78 7.49
CA PHE A 6 -58.40 -15.25 6.91
C PHE A 6 -57.39 -15.02 8.04
N ARG A 7 -56.37 -15.87 8.11
CA ARG A 7 -55.15 -15.61 8.88
C ARG A 7 -54.15 -14.95 7.94
N LEU A 8 -53.89 -13.66 8.13
CA LEU A 8 -52.77 -12.97 7.50
C LEU A 8 -51.50 -13.32 8.29
N VAL A 9 -50.71 -14.24 7.77
CA VAL A 9 -49.32 -14.42 8.20
C VAL A 9 -48.49 -13.45 7.36
N ALA A 10 -48.16 -12.28 7.93
CA ALA A 10 -47.20 -11.37 7.33
C ALA A 10 -45.79 -11.92 7.62
N ALA A 11 -45.18 -12.54 6.61
CA ALA A 11 -43.77 -12.87 6.62
C ALA A 11 -42.94 -11.57 6.52
N ALA A 12 -42.33 -11.15 7.63
CA ALA A 12 -41.34 -10.09 7.62
C ALA A 12 -40.05 -10.65 6.99
N ALA A 13 -39.90 -10.48 5.68
CA ALA A 13 -38.63 -10.70 5.00
C ALA A 13 -37.67 -9.58 5.42
N ALA A 14 -36.80 -9.87 6.38
CA ALA A 14 -35.66 -9.02 6.69
C ALA A 14 -34.70 -9.07 5.49
N LEU A 15 -34.77 -8.06 4.61
CA LEU A 15 -33.70 -7.79 3.67
C LEU A 15 -32.47 -7.34 4.47
N ALA A 16 -31.58 -8.29 4.76
CA ALA A 16 -30.22 -7.97 5.12
C ALA A 16 -29.54 -7.35 3.88
N VAL A 17 -29.60 -6.03 3.78
CA VAL A 17 -28.73 -5.27 2.87
C VAL A 17 -27.32 -5.46 3.42
N VAL A 18 -26.60 -6.46 2.91
CA VAL A 18 -25.15 -6.54 3.05
C VAL A 18 -24.62 -5.38 2.24
N ALA A 19 -24.41 -4.24 2.89
CA ALA A 19 -23.61 -3.17 2.32
C ALA A 19 -22.25 -3.80 1.97
N PRO A 20 -21.76 -3.70 0.72
CA PRO A 20 -20.37 -3.98 0.48
C PRO A 20 -19.60 -2.99 1.34
N ALA A 21 -18.88 -3.51 2.34
CA ALA A 21 -17.87 -2.75 3.02
C ALA A 21 -16.93 -2.24 1.93
N LEU A 22 -17.05 -0.97 1.59
CA LEU A 22 -16.03 -0.22 0.86
C LEU A 22 -14.81 -0.27 1.78
N MET A 23 -14.02 -1.33 1.65
CA MET A 23 -12.67 -1.35 2.17
C MET A 23 -12.00 -0.16 1.48
N PRO A 24 -11.58 0.90 2.20
CA PRO A 24 -10.81 1.96 1.60
C PRO A 24 -9.59 1.30 0.95
N GLY A 25 -9.40 1.56 -0.35
CA GLY A 25 -8.29 1.02 -1.10
C GLY A 25 -6.99 1.30 -0.36
N ALA A 26 -6.31 0.25 0.09
CA ALA A 26 -4.99 0.35 0.68
C ALA A 26 -4.00 0.73 -0.43
N ALA A 27 -3.82 2.03 -0.65
CA ALA A 27 -2.61 2.67 -1.20
C ALA A 27 -2.87 4.17 -1.48
N HIS A 28 -3.21 4.95 -0.46
CA HIS A 28 -2.92 6.39 -0.45
C HIS A 28 -1.94 6.67 0.68
N ALA A 29 -0.68 6.30 0.52
CA ALA A 29 0.35 7.26 0.95
C ALA A 29 0.68 8.08 -0.29
N ASP A 30 -0.29 8.92 -0.62
CA ASP A 30 0.04 10.21 -1.19
C ASP A 30 0.14 11.14 0.01
N ASN A 31 1.29 11.78 0.15
CA ASN A 31 1.38 12.96 0.96
C ASN A 31 0.69 14.07 0.19
N GLY A 32 -0.65 14.05 0.19
CA GLY A 32 -1.50 15.16 -0.25
C GLY A 32 -1.23 16.49 0.50
N ASP A 33 -0.20 16.53 1.35
CA ASP A 33 0.41 17.69 1.98
C ASP A 33 1.60 18.28 1.18
N GLY A 34 2.00 17.65 0.08
CA GLY A 34 3.10 18.07 -0.77
C GLY A 34 4.48 17.96 -0.12
N LYS A 35 4.75 17.00 0.77
CA LYS A 35 6.07 16.82 1.41
C LYS A 35 6.52 15.35 1.47
N PRO A 36 7.38 14.83 0.59
CA PRO A 36 8.06 13.57 0.79
C PRO A 36 9.08 13.70 1.92
N GLY A 37 8.60 13.48 3.14
CA GLY A 37 9.36 12.95 4.25
C GLY A 37 8.90 11.52 4.50
N CYS A 38 9.82 10.63 4.87
CA CYS A 38 9.42 9.30 5.33
C CYS A 38 8.89 9.43 6.76
N ALA A 39 7.58 9.58 6.90
CA ALA A 39 6.89 9.89 8.14
C ALA A 39 6.64 8.64 9.00
N HIS A 40 6.26 8.88 10.24
CA HIS A 40 5.91 7.80 11.16
C HIS A 40 4.69 7.03 10.64
N GLY A 41 4.80 5.70 10.67
CA GLY A 41 3.82 4.74 10.18
C GLY A 41 3.93 4.39 8.69
N GLU A 42 4.79 5.09 7.94
CA GLU A 42 4.96 4.87 6.50
C GLU A 42 6.02 3.82 6.17
N ILE A 43 5.88 3.23 4.99
CA ILE A 43 6.89 2.39 4.36
C ILE A 43 7.39 3.13 3.13
N CYS A 44 8.66 3.46 3.12
CA CYS A 44 9.23 4.38 2.14
C CYS A 44 10.24 3.67 1.25
N PHE A 45 10.10 3.88 -0.04
CA PHE A 45 11.02 3.40 -1.06
C PHE A 45 11.86 4.55 -1.58
N TRP A 46 13.11 4.27 -1.90
CA TRP A 46 14.10 5.26 -2.31
C TRP A 46 14.74 4.87 -3.64
N TYR A 47 14.87 5.83 -4.54
CA TYR A 47 15.55 5.63 -5.82
C TYR A 47 17.07 5.51 -5.63
N SER A 48 17.67 6.31 -4.75
CA SER A 48 19.10 6.27 -4.44
C SER A 48 19.36 6.75 -3.00
N ALA A 49 20.56 6.47 -2.47
CA ALA A 49 20.93 6.85 -1.11
C ALA A 49 21.14 8.36 -0.91
N GLY A 50 21.41 9.11 -1.99
CA GLY A 50 21.79 10.53 -1.95
C GLY A 50 20.71 11.49 -2.46
N ASP A 51 19.63 10.99 -3.05
CA ASP A 51 18.61 11.82 -3.69
C ASP A 51 17.34 12.00 -2.84
N THR A 52 16.58 13.04 -3.15
CA THR A 52 15.24 13.29 -2.59
C THR A 52 14.16 12.41 -3.22
N TYR A 53 14.54 11.50 -4.13
CA TYR A 53 13.63 10.64 -4.87
C TYR A 53 13.11 9.52 -3.96
N GLN A 54 11.85 9.66 -3.53
CA GLN A 54 11.20 8.72 -2.63
C GLN A 54 9.70 8.57 -2.94
N LYS A 55 9.13 7.44 -2.52
CA LYS A 55 7.68 7.20 -2.54
C LYS A 55 7.29 6.47 -1.26
N GLN A 56 6.22 6.93 -0.63
CA GLN A 56 5.67 6.39 0.60
C GLN A 56 4.51 5.46 0.26
N PHE A 57 4.26 4.51 1.14
CA PHE A 57 3.08 3.66 1.16
C PHE A 57 2.67 3.41 2.61
N TRP A 58 1.41 3.03 2.81
CA TRP A 58 0.94 2.48 4.08
C TRP A 58 0.76 0.97 3.94
N TYR A 59 1.03 0.25 5.04
CA TYR A 59 0.60 -1.12 5.25
C TYR A 59 1.09 -2.13 4.19
N THR A 60 0.20 -2.53 3.28
CA THR A 60 0.43 -3.45 2.17
C THR A 60 0.04 -2.68 0.93
N ALA A 61 0.93 -2.58 -0.05
CA ALA A 61 0.63 -1.89 -1.29
C ALA A 61 1.34 -2.51 -2.49
N ASN A 62 0.68 -2.43 -3.65
CA ASN A 62 1.30 -2.67 -4.95
C ASN A 62 2.01 -1.40 -5.43
N HIS A 63 3.18 -1.55 -6.04
CA HIS A 63 3.98 -0.44 -6.53
C HIS A 63 3.71 -0.10 -7.99
N GLY A 64 3.00 -0.96 -8.72
CA GLY A 64 2.58 -0.71 -10.11
C GLY A 64 1.83 0.62 -10.25
N GLY A 65 2.16 1.36 -11.30
CA GLY A 65 1.57 2.67 -11.61
C GLY A 65 2.02 3.82 -10.69
N ASN A 66 2.90 3.57 -9.71
CA ASN A 66 3.43 4.61 -8.82
C ASN A 66 4.82 5.05 -9.28
N ASN A 67 5.04 6.36 -9.31
CA ASN A 67 6.34 6.96 -9.59
C ASN A 67 6.95 7.58 -8.34
N PHE A 68 8.28 7.69 -8.33
CA PHE A 68 9.00 8.45 -7.32
C PHE A 68 8.64 9.93 -7.34
N MET A 69 8.68 10.58 -6.18
CA MET A 69 8.60 12.03 -6.04
C MET A 69 9.96 12.58 -5.64
N TYR A 70 10.30 13.80 -6.06
CA TYR A 70 11.55 14.47 -5.71
C TYR A 70 11.34 15.96 -5.45
N TYR A 71 12.26 16.59 -4.73
CA TYR A 71 12.24 18.04 -4.49
C TYR A 71 13.06 18.78 -5.55
N ASP A 72 12.46 19.74 -6.25
CA ASP A 72 13.13 20.56 -7.26
C ASP A 72 13.69 21.89 -6.73
N GLN A 73 13.82 22.02 -5.41
CA GLN A 73 14.14 23.25 -4.64
C GLN A 73 12.97 24.18 -4.36
N TYR A 74 11.85 24.06 -5.07
CA TYR A 74 10.66 24.90 -4.89
C TYR A 74 9.45 24.11 -4.46
N SER A 75 9.31 22.91 -5.00
CA SER A 75 8.15 22.06 -4.82
C SER A 75 8.52 20.61 -5.03
N TYR A 76 7.62 19.74 -4.62
CA TYR A 76 7.77 18.32 -4.88
C TYR A 76 7.08 17.94 -6.18
N ARG A 77 7.81 17.17 -6.99
CA ARG A 77 7.43 16.78 -8.33
C ARG A 77 7.34 15.27 -8.41
N VAL A 78 6.28 14.79 -9.06
CA VAL A 78 6.22 13.40 -9.49
C VAL A 78 7.18 13.21 -10.65
N SER A 79 8.08 12.24 -10.55
CA SER A 79 9.00 11.88 -11.61
C SER A 79 8.34 10.94 -12.63
N SER A 80 9.07 10.64 -13.71
CA SER A 80 8.73 9.55 -14.63
C SER A 80 9.38 8.21 -14.25
N LYS A 81 9.96 8.09 -13.04
CA LYS A 81 10.66 6.89 -12.57
C LYS A 81 9.69 5.99 -11.80
N PRO A 82 9.25 4.84 -12.34
CA PRO A 82 8.34 3.94 -11.64
C PRO A 82 9.04 3.28 -10.46
N VAL A 83 8.37 3.22 -9.30
CA VAL A 83 8.92 2.66 -8.07
C VAL A 83 9.25 1.18 -8.23
N GLN A 84 8.32 0.44 -8.82
CA GLN A 84 8.41 -0.99 -9.08
C GLN A 84 9.75 -1.40 -9.70
N ASP A 85 10.21 -0.63 -10.69
CA ASP A 85 11.40 -0.96 -11.47
C ASP A 85 12.66 -0.15 -11.10
N ASN A 86 12.58 0.69 -10.06
CA ASN A 86 13.68 1.63 -9.78
C ASN A 86 14.01 1.82 -8.29
N ALA A 87 13.26 1.23 -7.36
CA ALA A 87 13.64 1.35 -5.94
C ALA A 87 14.89 0.52 -5.62
N LEU A 88 15.82 1.14 -4.89
CA LEU A 88 17.07 0.54 -4.43
C LEU A 88 17.08 0.31 -2.92
N GLN A 89 16.28 1.07 -2.18
CA GLN A 89 16.25 0.98 -0.72
C GLN A 89 14.83 1.10 -0.19
N VAL A 90 14.63 0.59 1.02
CA VAL A 90 13.40 0.70 1.78
C VAL A 90 13.68 1.17 3.20
N THR A 91 12.78 1.96 3.76
CA THR A 91 12.72 2.29 5.18
C THR A 91 11.35 1.86 5.69
N ASN A 92 11.33 1.00 6.71
CA ASN A 92 10.11 0.60 7.36
C ASN A 92 9.92 1.44 8.63
N ARG A 93 8.96 2.37 8.59
CA ARG A 93 8.55 3.18 9.75
C ARG A 93 7.18 2.79 10.25
N ASP A 94 6.72 1.60 9.91
CA ASP A 94 5.46 1.06 10.36
C ASP A 94 5.26 1.21 11.87
N THR A 95 4.02 1.29 12.31
CA THR A 95 3.74 1.47 13.75
C THR A 95 3.89 0.18 14.56
N ARG A 96 3.97 -0.99 13.91
CA ARG A 96 3.95 -2.28 14.62
C ARG A 96 4.68 -3.43 13.96
N CYS A 97 4.70 -3.53 12.64
CA CYS A 97 5.08 -4.78 11.96
C CYS A 97 6.32 -4.62 11.10
N ARG A 98 7.13 -5.68 11.04
CA ARG A 98 8.09 -5.84 9.96
C ARG A 98 7.34 -5.96 8.63
N ILE A 99 8.05 -5.77 7.53
CA ILE A 99 7.49 -5.91 6.18
C ILE A 99 8.26 -6.96 5.39
N ARG A 100 7.63 -7.49 4.34
CA ARG A 100 8.31 -8.13 3.23
C ARG A 100 8.08 -7.37 1.94
N VAL A 101 9.12 -7.21 1.14
CA VAL A 101 9.05 -6.65 -0.21
C VAL A 101 9.21 -7.78 -1.21
N GLY A 102 8.37 -7.81 -2.24
CA GLY A 102 8.25 -8.90 -3.18
C GLY A 102 8.58 -8.49 -4.61
N ASN A 103 9.30 -9.37 -5.31
CA ASN A 103 9.45 -9.39 -6.76
C ASN A 103 8.60 -10.53 -7.34
N TYR A 104 7.76 -10.27 -8.33
CA TYR A 104 7.00 -11.27 -9.07
C TYR A 104 7.58 -11.47 -10.47
N SER A 105 8.19 -12.64 -10.68
CA SER A 105 8.80 -12.97 -11.96
C SER A 105 8.56 -14.45 -12.29
N GLY A 106 8.19 -14.73 -13.54
CA GLY A 106 7.98 -16.11 -14.00
C GLY A 106 6.89 -16.87 -13.25
N GLY A 107 5.90 -16.17 -12.69
CA GLY A 107 4.83 -16.79 -11.89
C GLY A 107 5.15 -17.00 -10.41
N LEU A 108 6.34 -16.61 -9.96
CA LEU A 108 6.81 -16.86 -8.59
C LEU A 108 7.18 -15.55 -7.89
N TRP A 109 6.93 -15.53 -6.58
CA TRP A 109 7.33 -14.43 -5.71
C TRP A 109 8.69 -14.72 -5.06
N THR A 110 9.60 -13.76 -5.15
CA THR A 110 10.80 -13.70 -4.31
C THR A 110 10.60 -12.62 -3.26
N TRP A 111 10.76 -12.98 -2.00
CA TRP A 111 10.49 -12.10 -0.86
C TRP A 111 11.77 -11.76 -0.10
N ARG A 112 11.85 -10.52 0.38
CA ARG A 112 12.84 -10.11 1.37
C ARG A 112 12.19 -9.36 2.51
N GLU A 113 12.56 -9.72 3.74
CA GLU A 113 12.02 -9.10 4.95
C GLU A 113 12.87 -7.92 5.42
N PHE A 114 12.21 -6.92 6.01
CA PHE A 114 12.82 -5.74 6.58
C PHE A 114 12.21 -5.45 7.96
N PRO A 115 13.03 -5.26 9.00
CA PRO A 115 12.57 -5.03 10.36
C PRO A 115 11.81 -3.71 10.49
N ASN A 116 11.05 -3.55 11.57
CA ASN A 116 10.43 -2.27 11.93
C ASN A 116 11.31 -1.51 12.91
N ASP A 117 12.37 -0.88 12.41
CA ASP A 117 13.36 -0.18 13.23
C ASP A 117 13.75 1.20 12.67
N ASN A 118 13.01 1.69 11.66
CA ASN A 118 13.27 2.94 10.96
C ASN A 118 14.63 3.02 10.23
N ALA A 119 15.42 1.93 10.18
CA ALA A 119 16.66 1.93 9.43
C ALA A 119 16.36 1.83 7.92
N ARG A 120 17.28 2.38 7.11
CA ARG A 120 17.23 2.29 5.66
C ARG A 120 18.06 1.10 5.19
N TYR A 121 17.43 0.22 4.42
CA TYR A 121 18.03 -1.02 3.92
C TYR A 121 18.05 -1.06 2.40
N HIS A 122 19.14 -1.58 1.82
CA HIS A 122 19.15 -1.95 0.40
C HIS A 122 18.19 -3.10 0.13
N LEU A 123 17.47 -3.04 -0.99
CA LEU A 123 16.58 -4.10 -1.43
C LEU A 123 17.34 -5.34 -1.93
N GLY A 124 18.62 -5.21 -2.30
CA GLY A 124 19.52 -6.32 -2.64
C GLY A 124 19.10 -7.00 -3.94
N ASP A 125 18.92 -8.32 -3.93
CA ASP A 125 18.59 -9.10 -5.14
C ASP A 125 17.24 -8.72 -5.78
N ILE A 126 16.36 -8.01 -5.03
CA ILE A 126 15.10 -7.47 -5.53
C ILE A 126 15.15 -5.96 -5.81
N ASN A 127 16.36 -5.37 -5.84
CA ASN A 127 16.56 -3.99 -6.33
C ASN A 127 15.94 -3.84 -7.72
N ASN A 128 15.30 -2.70 -7.96
CA ASN A 128 14.69 -2.36 -9.26
C ASN A 128 13.64 -3.37 -9.74
N ARG A 129 13.11 -4.22 -8.85
CA ARG A 129 12.10 -5.25 -9.14
C ARG A 129 11.22 -5.50 -7.92
N ASN A 130 10.68 -4.45 -7.34
CA ASN A 130 9.85 -4.51 -6.13
C ASN A 130 8.41 -4.25 -6.51
N ASP A 131 7.64 -5.28 -6.85
CA ASP A 131 6.26 -5.15 -7.32
C ASP A 131 5.29 -4.75 -6.23
N ARG A 132 5.57 -5.16 -4.98
CA ARG A 132 4.73 -4.84 -3.83
C ARG A 132 5.47 -5.04 -2.51
N HIS A 133 4.84 -4.61 -1.43
CA HIS A 133 5.20 -5.03 -0.09
C HIS A 133 3.97 -5.43 0.72
N GLU A 134 4.22 -6.17 1.80
CA GLU A 134 3.21 -6.66 2.72
C GLU A 134 3.71 -6.54 4.17
N ARG A 135 2.80 -6.20 5.08
CA ARG A 135 3.04 -6.34 6.53
C ARG A 135 3.16 -7.81 6.93
N LEU A 136 4.05 -8.09 7.88
CA LEU A 136 4.17 -9.36 8.58
C LEU A 136 3.96 -9.14 10.07
N CYS A 137 2.69 -9.13 10.45
CA CYS A 137 2.18 -9.30 11.80
C CYS A 137 1.64 -10.74 11.89
#